data_AF-A0A327T9E8-F1
#
_entry.id   AF-A0A327T9E8-F1
#
_cell.length_a   1.000
_cell.length_b   1.000
_cell.length_c   1.000
_cell.angle_alpha   90.00
_cell.angle_beta   90.00
_cell.angle_gamma   90.00
#
_symmetry.space_group_name_H-M   'P 1'
#
loop_
_entity.id
_entity.type
_entity.pdbx_description
1 polymer ?
#
loop_
_entity_poly.entity_id
_entity_poly.type
_entity_poly.pdbx_seq_one_letter_code
_entity_poly.pdbx_strand_id
1 'polypeptide(L)'
;MDNIFSFQRFFKLLNKHTREHYKAYLISTAVLIGILSLMLGFTAYLGGGSLDVKAQFAYFFIFMFLSGTIFTSMVFADLSDKKRSIPALTLPVSNFERFFVGWVYSYLIFQVIFVTCYLIVDSLVIYLGNVNPNVKNELFSVVEGKNKFMIAFLIYGLLHAIAFLGAVFFEKLHFIKTAFVIFIMLGALQLINVPLISFFFKTNARMQPIFAGVSLQERNDYYFISPTDQSFAVLITMFLAVSIVLWAAAFFKLKEKQV
;
A
#
# COMPACT_ATOMS: atom_id res chain seq x y z
N MET A 1 11.61 12.39 -33.16
CA MET A 1 12.19 12.67 -31.83
C MET A 1 11.66 14.06 -31.50
N ASP A 2 10.54 14.26 -30.81
CA ASP A 2 10.12 13.76 -29.51
C ASP A 2 8.64 13.38 -29.51
N ASN A 3 8.32 12.18 -29.04
CA ASN A 3 6.93 11.75 -28.87
C ASN A 3 6.77 10.86 -27.62
N ILE A 4 7.65 11.05 -26.63
CA ILE A 4 7.74 10.22 -25.41
C ILE A 4 6.50 10.42 -24.54
N PHE A 5 5.97 11.64 -24.46
CA PHE A 5 4.78 11.96 -23.68
C PHE A 5 4.01 13.14 -24.30
N SER A 6 2.70 13.01 -24.38
CA SER A 6 1.76 14.08 -24.71
C SER A 6 0.61 14.08 -23.71
N PHE A 7 0.38 15.21 -23.07
CA PHE A 7 -0.68 15.36 -22.07
C PHE A 7 -2.09 15.09 -22.66
N GLN A 8 -2.32 15.52 -23.91
CA GLN A 8 -3.60 15.28 -24.59
C GLN A 8 -3.83 13.80 -24.89
N ARG A 9 -2.80 13.07 -25.33
CA ARG A 9 -2.92 11.61 -25.55
C ARG A 9 -3.09 10.86 -24.25
N PHE A 10 -2.34 11.25 -23.21
CA PHE A 10 -2.46 10.69 -21.87
C PHE A 10 -3.89 10.83 -21.34
N PHE A 11 -4.51 12.02 -21.41
CA PHE A 11 -5.87 12.21 -20.90
C PHE A 11 -6.92 11.44 -21.71
N LYS A 12 -6.76 11.36 -23.04
CA LYS A 12 -7.60 10.50 -23.89
C LYS A 12 -7.47 9.02 -23.51
N LEU A 13 -6.25 8.57 -23.23
CA LEU A 13 -5.97 7.19 -22.80
C LEU A 13 -6.56 6.92 -21.41
N LEU A 14 -6.41 7.86 -20.47
CA LEU A 14 -6.99 7.78 -19.13
C LEU A 14 -8.52 7.66 -19.19
N ASN A 15 -9.18 8.49 -19.99
CA ASN A 15 -10.63 8.43 -20.21
C ASN A 15 -11.07 7.11 -20.86
N LYS A 16 -10.29 6.62 -21.83
CA LYS A 16 -10.54 5.32 -22.46
C LYS A 16 -10.46 4.20 -21.42
N HIS A 17 -9.36 4.14 -20.66
CA HIS A 17 -9.13 3.16 -19.60
C HIS A 17 -10.25 3.19 -18.56
N THR A 18 -10.69 4.41 -18.17
CA THR A 18 -11.86 4.59 -17.29
C THR A 18 -13.09 3.90 -17.88
N ARG A 19 -13.44 4.19 -19.13
CA ARG A 19 -14.67 3.69 -19.77
C ARG A 19 -14.64 2.18 -20.00
N GLU A 20 -13.47 1.60 -20.19
CA GLU A 20 -13.30 0.15 -20.37
C GLU A 20 -13.42 -0.59 -19.04
N HIS A 21 -12.88 -0.02 -17.94
CA HIS A 21 -12.80 -0.71 -16.65
C HIS A 21 -13.72 -0.16 -15.55
N TYR A 22 -14.54 0.87 -15.79
CA TYR A 22 -15.33 1.53 -14.74
C TYR A 22 -16.24 0.57 -13.99
N LYS A 23 -16.91 -0.37 -14.68
CA LYS A 23 -17.81 -1.34 -14.04
C LYS A 23 -17.05 -2.22 -13.05
N ALA A 24 -15.88 -2.71 -13.46
CA ALA A 24 -15.03 -3.52 -12.60
C ALA A 24 -14.56 -2.71 -11.39
N TYR A 25 -14.11 -1.46 -11.59
CA TYR A 25 -13.67 -0.59 -10.50
C TYR A 25 -14.77 -0.20 -9.53
N LEU A 26 -15.99 0.05 -10.01
CA LEU A 26 -17.16 0.29 -9.17
C LEU A 26 -17.52 -0.94 -8.34
N ILE A 27 -17.52 -2.13 -8.95
CA ILE A 27 -17.77 -3.39 -8.23
C ILE A 27 -16.68 -3.62 -7.16
N SER A 28 -15.40 -3.44 -7.49
CA SER A 28 -14.30 -3.56 -6.53
C SER A 28 -14.44 -2.55 -5.38
N THR A 29 -14.86 -1.33 -5.67
CA THR A 29 -15.10 -0.29 -4.65
C THR A 29 -16.29 -0.65 -3.76
N ALA A 30 -17.38 -1.17 -4.33
CA ALA A 30 -18.53 -1.63 -3.56
C ALA A 30 -18.18 -2.83 -2.66
N VAL A 31 -17.38 -3.77 -3.16
CA VAL A 31 -16.86 -4.89 -2.37
C VAL A 31 -15.97 -4.39 -1.23
N LEU A 32 -15.09 -3.42 -1.50
CA LEU A 32 -14.25 -2.81 -0.47
C LEU A 32 -15.10 -2.17 0.64
N ILE A 33 -16.10 -1.36 0.27
CA ILE A 33 -17.03 -0.75 1.24
C ILE A 33 -17.75 -1.84 2.04
N GLY A 34 -18.27 -2.89 1.38
CA GLY A 34 -18.96 -3.98 2.05
C GLY A 34 -18.08 -4.71 3.07
N ILE A 35 -16.84 -5.06 2.71
CA ILE A 35 -15.89 -5.72 3.60
C ILE A 35 -15.50 -4.80 4.76
N LEU A 36 -15.21 -3.52 4.49
CA LEU A 36 -14.88 -2.56 5.54
C LEU A 36 -16.04 -2.40 6.54
N SER A 37 -17.27 -2.24 6.05
CA SER A 37 -18.47 -2.11 6.89
C SER A 37 -18.70 -3.34 7.75
N LEU A 38 -18.53 -4.54 7.18
CA LEU A 38 -18.65 -5.79 7.92
C LEU A 38 -17.58 -5.88 9.00
N MET A 39 -16.32 -5.57 8.68
CA MET A 39 -15.21 -5.77 9.62
C MET A 39 -15.20 -4.73 10.73
N LEU A 40 -15.33 -3.44 10.41
CA LEU A 40 -15.42 -2.37 11.41
C LEU A 40 -16.71 -2.49 12.23
N GLY A 41 -17.85 -2.76 11.57
CA GLY A 41 -19.13 -2.94 12.24
C GLY A 41 -19.16 -4.16 13.16
N PHE A 42 -18.59 -5.29 12.74
CA PHE A 42 -18.49 -6.49 13.58
C PHE A 42 -17.60 -6.25 14.81
N THR A 43 -16.47 -5.57 14.64
CA THR A 43 -15.59 -5.24 15.77
C THR A 43 -16.25 -4.27 16.74
N ALA A 44 -16.95 -3.25 16.23
CA ALA A 44 -17.74 -2.35 17.07
C ALA A 44 -18.85 -3.10 17.80
N TYR A 45 -19.52 -4.05 17.14
CA TYR A 45 -20.55 -4.89 17.78
C TYR A 45 -20.00 -5.73 18.93
N LEU A 46 -18.86 -6.40 18.74
CA LEU A 46 -18.19 -7.15 19.80
C LEU A 46 -17.73 -6.25 20.95
N GLY A 47 -17.35 -5.00 20.65
CA GLY A 47 -17.01 -3.97 21.63
C GLY A 47 -18.21 -3.32 22.32
N GLY A 48 -19.43 -3.84 22.17
CA GLY A 48 -20.63 -3.26 22.77
C GLY A 48 -21.01 -1.89 22.19
N GLY A 49 -20.63 -1.64 20.94
CA GLY A 49 -20.73 -0.35 20.25
C GLY A 49 -19.45 0.47 20.33
N SER A 50 -18.46 0.07 21.14
CA SER A 50 -17.18 0.80 21.24
C SER A 50 -16.18 0.34 20.18
N LEU A 51 -15.43 1.29 19.59
CA LEU A 51 -14.39 1.02 18.61
C LEU A 51 -13.13 1.85 18.90
N ASP A 52 -12.10 1.18 19.41
CA ASP A 52 -10.83 1.84 19.75
C ASP A 52 -10.12 2.42 18.52
N VAL A 53 -9.54 3.61 18.69
CA VAL A 53 -8.77 4.35 17.67
C VAL A 53 -7.60 3.51 17.15
N LYS A 54 -6.99 2.67 18.00
CA LYS A 54 -5.93 1.75 17.56
C LYS A 54 -6.45 0.66 16.63
N ALA A 55 -7.65 0.14 16.89
CA ALA A 55 -8.30 -0.85 16.03
C ALA A 55 -8.67 -0.22 14.69
N GLN A 56 -9.23 1.00 14.69
CA GLN A 56 -9.48 1.79 13.47
C GLN A 56 -8.18 1.89 12.65
N PHE A 57 -7.09 2.39 13.25
CA PHE A 57 -5.80 2.51 12.57
C PHE A 57 -5.27 1.18 12.00
N ALA A 58 -5.38 0.08 12.76
CA ALA A 58 -4.94 -1.23 12.31
C ALA A 58 -5.72 -1.70 11.08
N TYR A 59 -7.05 -1.53 11.07
CA TYR A 59 -7.88 -1.86 9.92
C TYR A 59 -7.57 -0.98 8.71
N PHE A 60 -7.38 0.33 8.91
CA PHE A 60 -6.96 1.24 7.84
C PHE A 60 -5.69 0.69 7.16
N PHE A 61 -4.68 0.37 7.96
CA PHE A 61 -3.38 -0.10 7.47
C PHE A 61 -3.49 -1.44 6.74
N ILE A 62 -4.14 -2.44 7.35
CA ILE A 62 -4.30 -3.78 6.77
C ILE A 62 -5.07 -3.72 5.45
N PHE A 63 -6.21 -3.03 5.43
CA PHE A 63 -7.05 -2.97 4.24
C PHE A 63 -6.39 -2.14 3.13
N MET A 64 -5.71 -1.04 3.45
CA MET A 64 -5.01 -0.24 2.45
C MET A 64 -3.95 -1.08 1.73
N PHE A 65 -3.19 -1.87 2.48
CA PHE A 65 -2.10 -2.66 1.92
C PHE A 65 -2.61 -3.88 1.17
N LEU A 66 -3.57 -4.61 1.74
CA LEU A 66 -4.09 -5.81 1.13
C LEU A 66 -4.86 -5.47 -0.16
N SER A 67 -5.84 -4.57 -0.07
CA SER A 67 -6.64 -4.20 -1.23
C SER A 67 -5.81 -3.45 -2.28
N GLY A 68 -4.89 -2.59 -1.85
CA GLY A 68 -4.05 -1.83 -2.76
C GLY A 68 -3.02 -2.67 -3.51
N THR A 69 -2.38 -3.65 -2.86
CA THR A 69 -1.46 -4.58 -3.55
C THR A 69 -2.18 -5.51 -4.51
N ILE A 70 -3.36 -6.01 -4.13
CA ILE A 70 -4.22 -6.82 -5.01
C ILE A 70 -4.65 -5.99 -6.22
N PHE A 71 -5.14 -4.76 -6.01
CA PHE A 71 -5.56 -3.87 -7.09
C PHE A 71 -4.41 -3.53 -8.04
N THR A 72 -3.24 -3.20 -7.49
CA THR A 72 -2.01 -2.96 -8.26
C THR A 72 -1.65 -4.16 -9.12
N SER A 73 -1.65 -5.36 -8.55
CA SER A 73 -1.33 -6.57 -9.30
C SER A 73 -2.33 -6.84 -10.42
N MET A 74 -3.62 -6.53 -10.25
CA MET A 74 -4.63 -6.69 -11.31
C MET A 74 -4.42 -5.70 -12.45
N VAL A 75 -4.26 -4.40 -12.14
CA VAL A 75 -4.04 -3.34 -13.14
C VAL A 75 -2.80 -3.63 -13.98
N PHE A 76 -1.72 -4.09 -13.35
CA PHE A 76 -0.47 -4.36 -14.05
C PHE A 76 -0.38 -5.74 -14.70
N ALA A 77 -1.15 -6.73 -14.25
CA ALA A 77 -1.28 -8.00 -14.97
C ALA A 77 -1.92 -7.77 -16.35
N ASP A 78 -2.93 -6.90 -16.43
CA ASP A 78 -3.54 -6.52 -17.72
C ASP A 78 -2.52 -5.83 -18.66
N LEU A 79 -1.55 -5.09 -18.10
CA LEU A 79 -0.49 -4.42 -18.86
C LEU A 79 0.65 -5.37 -19.28
N SER A 80 0.87 -6.48 -18.56
CA SER A 80 1.94 -7.44 -18.84
C SER A 80 1.50 -8.62 -19.74
N ASP A 81 0.20 -8.79 -19.97
CA ASP A 81 -0.33 -9.85 -20.83
C ASP A 81 -0.05 -9.57 -22.33
N LYS A 82 0.89 -10.35 -22.89
CA LYS A 82 1.28 -10.31 -24.31
C LYS A 82 0.10 -10.53 -25.26
N LYS A 83 -0.97 -11.25 -24.87
CA LYS A 83 -2.10 -11.57 -25.76
C LYS A 83 -3.06 -10.39 -25.99
N ARG A 84 -3.13 -9.44 -25.05
CA ARG A 84 -3.89 -8.19 -25.21
C ARG A 84 -3.05 -7.05 -25.81
N SER A 85 -1.77 -7.30 -26.11
CA SER A 85 -0.88 -6.31 -26.73
C SER A 85 -1.15 -6.06 -28.22
N ILE A 86 -1.83 -6.98 -28.93
CA ILE A 86 -2.01 -6.90 -30.39
C ILE A 86 -2.90 -5.69 -30.82
N PRO A 87 -4.06 -5.41 -30.20
CA PRO A 87 -4.82 -4.17 -30.46
C PRO A 87 -4.17 -2.92 -29.83
N ALA A 88 -3.22 -3.13 -28.92
CA ALA A 88 -2.50 -2.05 -28.27
C ALA A 88 -1.34 -1.57 -29.18
N LEU A 89 -0.70 -2.43 -29.96
CA LEU A 89 0.35 -2.05 -30.90
C LEU A 89 -0.14 -1.15 -32.05
N THR A 90 -1.44 -1.10 -32.32
CA THR A 90 -2.04 -0.27 -33.37
C THR A 90 -2.37 1.16 -32.93
N LEU A 91 -2.36 1.44 -31.61
CA LEU A 91 -2.59 2.79 -31.09
C LEU A 91 -1.25 3.54 -31.02
N PRO A 92 -1.15 4.77 -31.58
CA PRO A 92 0.07 5.60 -31.54
C PRO A 92 0.25 6.21 -30.15
N VAL A 93 0.47 5.36 -29.15
CA VAL A 93 0.57 5.71 -27.73
C VAL A 93 1.91 5.20 -27.22
N SER A 94 2.63 6.05 -26.51
CA SER A 94 3.93 5.71 -25.94
C SER A 94 3.80 4.66 -24.83
N ASN A 95 4.78 3.75 -24.73
CA ASN A 95 4.85 2.78 -23.63
C ASN A 95 4.89 3.46 -22.26
N PHE A 96 5.46 4.67 -22.18
CA PHE A 96 5.47 5.49 -20.96
C PHE A 96 4.08 6.01 -20.61
N GLU A 97 3.28 6.47 -21.59
CA GLU A 97 1.92 6.96 -21.34
C GLU A 97 1.02 5.84 -20.76
N ARG A 98 1.17 4.60 -21.25
CA ARG A 98 0.45 3.42 -20.71
C ARG A 98 0.87 3.07 -19.29
N PHE A 99 2.18 3.01 -19.08
CA PHE A 99 2.73 2.78 -17.75
C PHE A 99 2.20 3.82 -16.76
N PHE A 100 2.23 5.10 -17.15
CA PHE A 100 1.80 6.19 -16.29
C PHE A 100 0.29 6.17 -16.01
N VAL A 101 -0.55 5.75 -16.96
CA VAL A 101 -1.99 5.54 -16.70
C VAL A 101 -2.19 4.46 -15.64
N GLY A 102 -1.54 3.30 -15.79
CA GLY A 102 -1.60 2.22 -14.80
C GLY A 102 -1.17 2.71 -13.42
N TRP A 103 -0.02 3.38 -13.35
CA TRP A 103 0.53 3.95 -12.12
C TRP A 103 -0.42 4.97 -11.46
N VAL A 104 -1.01 5.89 -12.23
CA VAL A 104 -1.96 6.88 -11.69
C VAL A 104 -3.20 6.20 -11.11
N TYR A 105 -3.73 5.17 -11.77
CA TYR A 105 -4.88 4.43 -11.25
C TYR A 105 -4.57 3.64 -9.99
N SER A 106 -3.51 2.84 -10.04
CA SER A 106 -3.18 1.92 -8.95
C SER A 106 -2.54 2.61 -7.75
N TYR A 107 -1.86 3.74 -7.93
CA TYR A 107 -1.20 4.47 -6.85
C TYR A 107 -2.02 5.66 -6.35
N LEU A 108 -2.32 6.64 -7.21
CA LEU A 108 -2.93 7.91 -6.79
C LEU A 108 -4.45 7.80 -6.61
N ILE A 109 -5.16 7.37 -7.65
CA ILE A 109 -6.63 7.28 -7.62
C ILE A 109 -7.08 6.28 -6.57
N PHE A 110 -6.41 5.13 -6.48
CA PHE A 110 -6.70 4.12 -5.46
C PHE A 110 -6.61 4.70 -4.04
N GLN A 111 -5.55 5.44 -3.69
CA GLN A 111 -5.41 6.01 -2.35
C GLN A 111 -6.55 6.98 -2.01
N VAL A 112 -6.90 7.87 -2.95
CA VAL A 112 -7.98 8.84 -2.74
C VAL A 112 -9.31 8.13 -2.51
N ILE A 113 -9.64 7.14 -3.36
CA ILE A 113 -10.88 6.37 -3.22
C ILE A 113 -10.88 5.58 -1.92
N PHE A 114 -9.77 4.89 -1.60
CA PHE A 114 -9.65 4.08 -0.39
C PHE A 114 -9.86 4.94 0.87
N VAL A 115 -9.15 6.06 0.99
CA VAL A 115 -9.28 6.97 2.13
C VAL A 115 -10.71 7.48 2.25
N THR A 116 -11.32 7.88 1.13
CA THR A 116 -12.71 8.37 1.12
C THR A 116 -13.69 7.29 1.58
N CYS A 117 -13.60 6.08 1.02
CA CYS A 117 -14.44 4.96 1.40
C CYS A 117 -14.26 4.57 2.87
N TYR A 118 -13.01 4.52 3.34
CA TYR A 118 -12.70 4.20 4.72
C TYR A 118 -13.31 5.22 5.69
N LEU A 119 -13.11 6.52 5.45
CA LEU A 119 -13.66 7.58 6.30
C LEU A 119 -15.19 7.57 6.33
N ILE A 120 -15.84 7.31 5.19
CA ILE A 120 -17.30 7.20 5.13
C ILE A 120 -17.78 6.01 5.99
N VAL A 121 -17.16 4.84 5.84
CA VAL A 121 -17.56 3.65 6.58
C VAL A 121 -17.28 3.80 8.07
N ASP A 122 -16.09 4.27 8.43
CA ASP A 122 -15.66 4.45 9.82
C ASP A 122 -16.56 5.46 10.53
N SER A 123 -16.81 6.63 9.93
CA SER A 123 -17.73 7.62 10.48
C SER A 123 -19.15 7.09 10.67
N LEU A 124 -19.65 6.26 9.74
CA LEU A 124 -20.96 5.61 9.86
C LEU A 124 -21.01 4.63 11.04
N VAL A 125 -19.97 3.79 11.21
CA VAL A 125 -19.88 2.83 12.32
C VAL A 125 -19.80 3.55 13.66
N ILE A 126 -18.97 4.59 13.76
CA ILE A 126 -18.81 5.41 14.95
C ILE A 126 -20.11 6.13 15.31
N TYR A 127 -20.80 6.69 14.32
CA TYR A 127 -22.11 7.32 14.50
C TYR A 127 -23.13 6.34 15.07
N LEU A 128 -23.22 5.13 14.51
CA LEU A 128 -24.13 4.09 15.00
C LEU A 128 -23.78 3.60 16.41
N GLY A 129 -22.48 3.48 16.74
CA GLY A 129 -22.03 3.11 18.09
C GLY A 129 -22.35 4.16 19.15
N ASN A 130 -22.22 5.44 18.80
CA ASN A 130 -22.50 6.58 19.69
C ASN A 130 -24.00 6.85 19.91
N VAL A 131 -24.90 6.13 19.22
CA VAL A 131 -26.34 6.15 19.54
C VAL A 131 -26.57 5.64 20.98
N ASN A 132 -25.70 4.77 21.48
CA ASN A 132 -25.72 4.35 22.87
C ASN A 132 -25.07 5.44 23.76
N PRO A 133 -25.80 6.12 24.65
CA PRO A 133 -25.28 7.23 25.44
C PRO A 133 -24.16 6.83 26.42
N ASN A 134 -24.00 5.53 26.69
CA ASN A 134 -22.93 4.99 27.54
C ASN A 134 -21.60 4.77 26.79
N VAL A 135 -21.58 4.94 25.47
CA VAL A 135 -20.41 4.73 24.62
C VAL A 135 -20.01 6.07 24.00
N LYS A 136 -18.74 6.45 24.18
CA LYS A 136 -18.14 7.60 23.51
C LYS A 136 -16.99 7.11 22.65
N ASN A 137 -17.28 6.93 21.37
CA ASN A 137 -16.26 6.68 20.38
C ASN A 137 -15.75 7.99 19.80
N GLU A 138 -14.43 8.09 19.72
CA GLU A 138 -13.77 9.16 19.00
C GLU A 138 -13.58 8.75 17.56
N LEU A 139 -13.92 9.66 16.66
CA LEU A 139 -13.71 9.47 15.24
C LEU A 139 -12.21 9.61 14.98
N PHE A 140 -11.66 8.62 14.32
CA PHE A 140 -10.25 8.60 14.01
C PHE A 140 -9.87 9.80 13.10
N SER A 141 -8.97 10.66 13.58
CA SER A 141 -8.51 11.84 12.85
C SER A 141 -7.26 11.54 12.02
N VAL A 142 -7.39 11.59 10.69
CA VAL A 142 -6.27 11.49 9.74
C VAL A 142 -5.26 12.63 9.94
N VAL A 143 -5.72 13.78 10.42
CA VAL A 143 -4.91 15.00 10.59
C VAL A 143 -4.08 14.95 11.88
N GLU A 144 -4.64 14.45 12.98
CA GLU A 144 -3.90 14.33 14.25
C GLU A 144 -2.89 13.16 14.22
N GLY A 145 -3.19 12.12 13.43
CA GLY A 145 -2.29 10.99 13.18
C GLY A 145 -1.19 11.24 12.13
N LYS A 146 -0.90 12.50 11.76
CA LYS A 146 -0.08 12.89 10.59
C LYS A 146 1.16 12.03 10.32
N ASN A 147 1.96 11.74 11.35
CA ASN A 147 3.19 10.94 11.21
C ASN A 147 2.89 9.48 10.88
N LYS A 148 1.88 8.88 11.52
CA LYS A 148 1.47 7.49 11.29
C LYS A 148 0.86 7.29 9.89
N PHE A 149 0.12 8.27 9.40
CA PHE A 149 -0.41 8.26 8.03
C PHE A 149 0.66 8.36 6.98
N MET A 150 1.59 9.29 7.16
CA MET A 150 2.67 9.46 6.22
C MET A 150 3.47 8.15 6.08
N ILE A 151 3.73 7.46 7.19
CA ILE A 151 4.34 6.13 7.18
C ILE A 151 3.48 5.13 6.39
N ALA A 152 2.18 5.08 6.65
CA ALA A 152 1.29 4.15 5.96
C ALA A 152 1.30 4.38 4.43
N PHE A 153 1.21 5.64 3.97
CA PHE A 153 1.29 5.97 2.54
C PHE A 153 2.66 5.67 1.93
N LEU A 154 3.75 5.88 2.68
CA LEU A 154 5.11 5.56 2.23
C LEU A 154 5.34 4.06 2.10
N ILE A 155 4.93 3.28 3.11
CA ILE A 155 4.98 1.81 3.05
C ILE A 155 4.10 1.32 1.91
N TYR A 156 2.92 1.91 1.72
CA TYR A 156 2.08 1.58 0.57
C TYR A 156 2.78 1.87 -0.76
N GLY A 157 3.49 2.99 -0.90
CA GLY A 157 4.30 3.28 -2.10
C GLY A 157 5.36 2.23 -2.37
N LEU A 158 6.05 1.76 -1.33
CA LEU A 158 7.03 0.69 -1.44
C LEU A 158 6.37 -0.63 -1.85
N LEU A 159 5.29 -1.03 -1.17
CA LEU A 159 4.53 -2.24 -1.50
C LEU A 159 3.94 -2.19 -2.91
N HIS A 160 3.44 -1.03 -3.32
CA HIS A 160 2.95 -0.78 -4.68
C HIS A 160 4.08 -0.97 -5.70
N ALA A 161 5.27 -0.43 -5.44
CA ALA A 161 6.43 -0.62 -6.31
C ALA A 161 6.85 -2.09 -6.43
N ILE A 162 6.87 -2.82 -5.31
CA ILE A 162 7.20 -4.26 -5.30
C ILE A 162 6.13 -5.08 -6.01
N ALA A 163 4.84 -4.83 -5.73
CA ALA A 163 3.72 -5.50 -6.38
C ALA A 163 3.74 -5.28 -7.89
N PHE A 164 4.06 -4.05 -8.32
CA PHE A 164 4.23 -3.73 -9.73
C PHE A 164 5.40 -4.49 -10.36
N LEU A 165 6.59 -4.46 -9.75
CA LEU A 165 7.74 -5.22 -10.22
C LEU A 165 7.41 -6.71 -10.34
N GLY A 166 6.74 -7.26 -9.33
CA GLY A 166 6.28 -8.64 -9.30
C GLY A 166 5.33 -9.00 -10.44
N ALA A 167 4.35 -8.13 -10.75
CA ALA A 167 3.43 -8.29 -11.86
C ALA A 167 4.13 -8.27 -13.23
N VAL A 168 5.26 -7.56 -13.34
CA VAL A 168 6.08 -7.53 -14.56
C VAL A 168 7.04 -8.71 -14.63
N PHE A 169 7.64 -9.16 -13.52
CA PHE A 169 8.60 -10.27 -13.52
C PHE A 169 7.95 -11.63 -13.72
N PHE A 170 6.86 -11.91 -13.00
CA PHE A 170 6.21 -13.22 -13.04
C PHE A 170 5.08 -13.24 -14.08
N GLU A 171 4.99 -14.29 -14.91
CA GLU A 171 3.91 -14.41 -15.92
C GLU A 171 2.65 -15.11 -15.42
N LYS A 172 2.76 -15.92 -14.37
CA LYS A 172 1.64 -16.62 -13.73
C LYS A 172 1.80 -16.58 -12.22
N LEU A 173 0.67 -16.46 -11.53
CA LEU A 173 0.60 -16.37 -10.06
C LEU A 173 1.48 -15.24 -9.51
N HIS A 174 1.53 -14.11 -10.24
CA HIS A 174 2.42 -12.98 -9.95
C HIS A 174 2.23 -12.47 -8.51
N PHE A 175 0.99 -12.29 -8.09
CA PHE A 175 0.67 -11.86 -6.72
C PHE A 175 1.22 -12.84 -5.67
N ILE A 176 0.96 -14.14 -5.82
CA ILE A 176 1.39 -15.17 -4.85
C ILE A 176 2.91 -15.25 -4.78
N LYS A 177 3.60 -15.27 -5.94
CA LYS A 177 5.07 -15.34 -5.98
C LYS A 177 5.72 -14.11 -5.38
N THR A 178 5.16 -12.94 -5.65
CA THR A 178 5.65 -11.67 -5.08
C THR A 178 5.47 -11.64 -3.57
N ALA A 179 4.28 -12.02 -3.09
CA ALA A 179 4.01 -12.14 -1.65
C ALA A 179 4.96 -13.14 -0.97
N PHE A 180 5.24 -14.28 -1.62
CA PHE A 180 6.17 -15.29 -1.10
C PHE A 180 7.61 -14.76 -1.01
N VAL A 181 8.10 -14.06 -2.03
CA VAL A 181 9.43 -13.43 -2.01
C VAL A 181 9.52 -12.36 -0.92
N ILE A 182 8.51 -11.51 -0.79
CA ILE A 182 8.45 -10.50 0.29
C ILE A 182 8.46 -11.18 1.66
N PHE A 183 7.68 -12.25 1.84
CA PHE A 183 7.61 -12.96 3.11
C PHE A 183 8.96 -13.55 3.51
N ILE A 184 9.67 -14.21 2.59
CA ILE A 184 11.02 -14.73 2.83
C ILE A 184 11.98 -13.58 3.15
N MET A 185 11.92 -12.48 2.40
CA MET A 185 12.82 -11.34 2.60
C MET A 185 12.60 -10.65 3.96
N LEU A 186 11.34 -10.39 4.34
CA LEU A 186 11.01 -9.83 5.65
C LEU A 186 11.38 -10.79 6.79
N GLY A 187 11.16 -12.10 6.60
CA GLY A 187 11.58 -13.12 7.55
C GLY A 187 13.09 -13.14 7.76
N ALA A 188 13.86 -13.12 6.67
CA ALA A 188 15.32 -13.06 6.72
C ALA A 188 15.81 -11.77 7.38
N LEU A 189 15.25 -10.61 7.01
CA LEU A 189 15.57 -9.33 7.65
C LEU A 189 15.28 -9.37 9.16
N GLN A 190 14.13 -9.93 9.56
CA GLN A 190 13.77 -10.04 10.97
C GLN A 190 14.72 -10.95 11.75
N LEU A 191 15.18 -12.05 11.14
CA LEU A 191 16.16 -12.96 11.74
C LEU A 191 17.54 -12.31 11.89
N ILE A 192 17.94 -11.46 10.95
CA ILE A 192 19.22 -10.72 11.00
C ILE A 192 19.15 -9.53 11.96
N ASN A 193 17.97 -8.91 12.11
CA ASN A 193 17.78 -7.67 12.88
C ASN A 193 18.22 -7.80 14.34
N VAL A 194 17.81 -8.87 15.03
CA VAL A 194 18.13 -9.06 16.46
C VAL A 194 19.63 -9.27 16.69
N PRO A 195 20.32 -10.20 16.00
CA PRO A 195 21.78 -10.33 16.09
C PRO A 195 22.52 -9.03 15.77
N LEU A 196 22.07 -8.29 14.76
CA LEU A 196 22.69 -7.04 14.34
C LEU A 196 22.62 -5.99 15.44
N ILE A 197 21.44 -5.78 16.03
CA ILE A 197 21.26 -4.84 17.15
C ILE A 197 22.10 -5.30 18.35
N SER A 198 22.05 -6.58 18.69
CA SER A 198 22.83 -7.11 19.81
C SER A 198 24.34 -6.91 19.63
N PHE A 199 24.82 -7.03 18.39
CA PHE A 199 26.22 -6.77 18.03
C PHE A 199 26.60 -5.29 18.21
N PHE A 200 25.77 -4.35 17.72
CA PHE A 200 26.05 -2.92 17.82
C PHE A 200 25.98 -2.39 19.26
N PHE A 201 24.97 -2.80 20.02
CA PHE A 201 24.75 -2.32 21.39
C PHE A 201 25.45 -3.18 22.45
N LYS A 202 26.13 -4.26 22.05
CA LYS A 202 26.83 -5.21 22.93
C LYS A 202 25.96 -5.71 24.09
N THR A 203 24.66 -5.82 23.86
CA THR A 203 23.66 -6.25 24.84
C THR A 203 22.62 -7.11 24.15
N ASN A 204 21.77 -7.80 24.91
CA ASN A 204 20.73 -8.64 24.32
C ASN A 204 19.59 -7.76 23.80
N ALA A 205 19.34 -7.82 22.50
CA ALA A 205 18.17 -7.22 21.87
C ALA A 205 16.99 -8.21 21.90
N ARG A 206 15.77 -7.69 22.05
CA ARG A 206 14.55 -8.50 21.93
C ARG A 206 14.04 -8.49 20.49
N MET A 207 13.30 -9.54 20.12
CA MET A 207 12.54 -9.53 18.87
C MET A 207 11.56 -8.36 18.86
N GLN A 208 11.70 -7.52 17.83
CA GLN A 208 10.91 -6.31 17.66
C GLN A 208 10.64 -6.07 16.17
N PRO A 209 9.54 -5.38 15.82
CA PRO A 209 9.28 -4.99 14.45
C PRO A 209 10.43 -4.16 13.88
N ILE A 210 10.81 -4.45 12.64
CA ILE A 210 11.84 -3.71 11.91
C ILE A 210 11.40 -2.24 11.79
N PHE A 211 12.32 -1.31 12.02
CA PHE A 211 12.12 0.13 11.92
C PHE A 211 11.15 0.76 12.96
N ALA A 212 10.72 0.02 13.98
CA ALA A 212 9.84 0.56 15.03
C ALA A 212 10.59 1.24 16.20
N GLY A 213 11.93 1.12 16.27
CA GLY A 213 12.76 1.57 17.38
C GLY A 213 13.79 0.51 17.76
N VAL A 214 14.48 0.67 18.89
CA VAL A 214 15.44 -0.32 19.42
C VAL A 214 15.07 -0.68 20.85
N SER A 215 14.82 -1.96 21.11
CA SER A 215 14.54 -2.51 22.43
C SER A 215 15.73 -3.32 22.91
N LEU A 216 16.32 -2.86 24.02
CA LEU A 216 17.48 -3.46 24.66
C LEU A 216 17.06 -4.03 26.02
N GLN A 217 17.67 -5.15 26.38
CA GLN A 217 17.51 -5.77 27.69
C GLN A 217 18.84 -5.75 28.42
N GLU A 218 18.95 -5.00 29.51
CA GLU A 218 20.16 -4.91 30.33
C GLU A 218 19.85 -5.32 31.77
N ARG A 219 20.52 -6.37 32.25
CA ARG A 219 20.50 -6.84 33.66
C ARG A 219 19.12 -6.97 34.33
N ASN A 220 18.04 -7.08 33.54
CA ASN A 220 16.62 -7.27 33.87
C ASN A 220 15.70 -6.04 33.63
N ASP A 221 16.26 -4.90 33.20
CA ASP A 221 15.52 -3.71 32.78
C ASP A 221 15.34 -3.63 31.26
N TYR A 222 14.25 -3.01 30.83
CA TYR A 222 13.89 -2.85 29.42
C TYR A 222 13.99 -1.38 29.00
N TYR A 223 14.82 -1.15 27.98
CA TYR A 223 14.98 0.18 27.39
C TYR A 223 14.44 0.17 25.97
N PHE A 224 13.46 1.03 25.70
CA PHE A 224 12.96 1.27 24.35
C PHE A 224 13.43 2.63 23.84
N ILE A 225 14.30 2.59 22.85
CA ILE A 225 14.82 3.78 22.17
C ILE A 225 13.89 4.07 21.00
N SER A 226 13.08 5.11 21.17
CA SER A 226 12.21 5.62 20.11
C SER A 226 13.05 6.25 18.99
N PRO A 227 12.63 6.10 17.72
CA PRO A 227 13.26 6.79 16.60
C PRO A 227 13.26 8.30 16.82
N THR A 228 14.38 8.96 16.55
CA THR A 228 14.44 10.43 16.52
C THR A 228 13.82 10.98 15.23
N ASP A 229 13.47 12.27 15.21
CA ASP A 229 12.95 12.93 14.00
C ASP A 229 13.92 12.82 12.80
N GLN A 230 15.24 12.82 13.07
CA GLN A 230 16.26 12.60 12.05
C GLN A 230 16.23 11.17 11.51
N SER A 231 16.12 10.18 12.40
CA SER A 231 15.96 8.76 12.00
C SER A 231 14.71 8.58 11.15
N PHE A 232 13.64 9.32 11.45
CA PHE A 232 12.41 9.31 10.69
C PHE A 232 12.59 9.90 9.27
N ALA A 233 13.26 11.05 9.15
CA ALA A 233 13.59 11.65 7.86
C ALA A 233 14.44 10.74 6.96
N VAL A 234 15.43 10.03 7.54
CA VAL A 234 16.24 9.06 6.81
C VAL A 234 15.38 7.90 6.31
N LEU A 235 14.48 7.37 7.13
CA LEU A 235 13.57 6.28 6.74
C LEU A 235 12.67 6.69 5.57
N ILE A 236 12.08 7.90 5.62
CA ILE A 236 11.27 8.44 4.53
C ILE A 236 12.07 8.51 3.25
N THR A 237 13.26 9.09 3.32
CA THR A 237 14.15 9.26 2.16
C THR A 237 14.54 7.90 1.56
N MET A 238 14.86 6.92 2.41
CA MET A 238 15.17 5.56 1.98
C MET A 238 13.98 4.89 1.28
N PHE A 239 12.78 4.96 1.85
CA PHE A 239 11.59 4.34 1.27
C PHE A 239 11.21 4.97 -0.07
N LEU A 240 11.31 6.29 -0.19
CA LEU A 240 11.08 7.00 -1.45
C LEU A 240 12.12 6.61 -2.50
N ALA A 241 13.41 6.62 -2.15
CA ALA A 241 14.48 6.25 -3.06
C ALA A 241 14.32 4.81 -3.59
N VAL A 242 14.04 3.85 -2.69
CA VAL A 242 13.82 2.45 -3.08
C VAL A 242 12.57 2.34 -3.97
N SER A 243 11.48 3.02 -3.63
CA SER A 243 10.24 2.99 -4.44
C SER A 243 10.47 3.53 -5.86
N ILE A 244 11.22 4.63 -6.00
CA ILE A 244 11.56 5.22 -7.30
C ILE A 244 12.42 4.25 -8.13
N VAL A 245 13.44 3.65 -7.52
CA VAL A 245 14.31 2.66 -8.19
C VAL A 245 13.48 1.46 -8.66
N LEU A 246 12.58 0.95 -7.83
CA LEU A 246 11.71 -0.18 -8.17
C LEU A 246 10.72 0.17 -9.29
N TRP A 247 10.13 1.37 -9.28
CA TRP A 247 9.28 1.83 -10.40
C TRP A 247 10.06 1.96 -11.70
N ALA A 248 11.27 2.52 -11.65
CA ALA A 248 12.15 2.61 -12.82
C ALA A 248 12.52 1.22 -13.36
N ALA A 249 12.93 0.31 -12.49
CA ALA A 249 13.26 -1.07 -12.87
C ALA A 249 12.06 -1.79 -13.51
N ALA A 250 10.87 -1.63 -12.95
CA ALA A 250 9.66 -2.22 -13.50
C ALA A 250 9.27 -1.61 -14.85
N PHE A 251 9.46 -0.30 -15.06
CA PHE A 251 9.26 0.34 -16.35
C PHE A 251 10.21 -0.20 -17.44
N PHE A 252 11.52 -0.30 -17.14
CA PHE A 252 12.48 -0.84 -18.09
C PHE A 252 12.18 -2.31 -18.43
N LYS A 253 11.80 -3.11 -17.43
CA LYS A 253 11.42 -4.51 -17.64
C LYS A 253 10.15 -4.66 -18.48
N LEU A 254 9.17 -3.78 -18.30
CA LEU A 254 7.96 -3.76 -19.12
C LEU A 254 8.32 -3.43 -20.58
N LYS A 255 9.23 -2.48 -20.80
CA LYS A 255 9.72 -2.11 -22.14
C LYS A 255 10.40 -3.30 -22.82
N GLU A 256 11.25 -4.04 -22.12
CA GLU A 256 11.90 -5.26 -22.65
C GLU A 256 10.90 -6.34 -23.07
N LYS A 257 9.76 -6.48 -22.37
CA LYS A 257 8.74 -7.48 -22.69
C LYS A 257 7.90 -7.14 -23.93
N GLN A 258 7.85 -5.87 -24.33
CA GLN A 258 7.02 -5.34 -25.41
C GLN A 258 7.77 -5.23 -26.75
N VAL A 259 9.11 -5.35 -26.73
CA VAL A 259 9.96 -5.50 -27.92
C VAL A 259 10.01 -6.98 -28.31
#